data_AF-A0A0Q9MMJ8-F1
#
_entry.id   AF-A0A0Q9MMJ8-F1
#
_cell.length_a   1.000
_cell.length_b   1.000
_cell.length_c   1.000
_cell.angle_alpha   90.00
_cell.angle_beta   90.00
_cell.angle_gamma   90.00
#
_symmetry.space_group_name_H-M   'P 1'
#
loop_
_entity.id
_entity.type
_entity.pdbx_description
1 polymer ?
#
loop_
_entity_poly.entity_id
_entity_poly.type
_entity_poly.pdbx_seq_one_letter_code
_entity_poly.pdbx_strand_id
1 'polypeptide(L)'
;MTATPRRSAPYQEWVLMYRRGLSRGHIADLTGAAPATVGYHLGLARTQDPGMQSEHDAAARKPAVTGQGRERLQQLVAFVQDTGRYPARGSVDVSERTLAAWLQRRRREAADGTLAPAYRQALAVLSGWRGTPIRMDPRRRRPRAAAASAWCLSRSWCDSARPCMPVRAPNTA
;
A
#
# COMPACT_ATOMS: atom_id res chain seq x y z
N MET A 1 -41.74 -18.58 -22.89
CA MET A 1 -41.28 -18.60 -21.49
C MET A 1 -39.85 -19.12 -21.46
N THR A 2 -38.85 -18.24 -21.50
CA THR A 2 -37.44 -18.62 -21.37
C THR A 2 -37.14 -18.89 -19.90
N ALA A 3 -36.95 -20.15 -19.54
CA ALA A 3 -36.53 -20.53 -18.19
C ALA A 3 -35.12 -19.96 -17.95
N THR A 4 -35.00 -19.00 -17.03
CA THR A 4 -33.70 -18.52 -16.56
C THR A 4 -32.98 -19.71 -15.93
N PRO A 5 -31.79 -20.13 -16.42
CA PRO A 5 -31.09 -21.26 -15.84
C PRO A 5 -30.80 -20.94 -14.38
N ARG A 6 -31.22 -21.84 -13.48
CA ARG A 6 -30.84 -21.76 -12.06
C ARG A 6 -29.33 -21.81 -11.99
N ARG A 7 -28.71 -20.70 -11.60
CA ARG A 7 -27.26 -20.61 -11.41
C ARG A 7 -26.89 -21.62 -10.33
N SER A 8 -26.21 -22.70 -10.74
CA SER A 8 -25.77 -23.73 -9.81
C SER A 8 -24.63 -23.17 -8.96
N ALA A 9 -24.65 -23.45 -7.66
CA ALA A 9 -23.52 -23.16 -6.80
C ALA A 9 -22.31 -24.04 -7.21
N PRO A 10 -21.08 -23.50 -7.24
CA PRO A 10 -20.70 -22.13 -6.96
C PRO A 10 -20.91 -21.16 -8.14
N TYR A 11 -21.20 -19.90 -7.82
CA TYR A 11 -21.32 -18.83 -8.82
C TYR A 11 -19.97 -18.61 -9.50
N GLN A 12 -19.87 -19.02 -10.76
CA GLN A 12 -18.62 -19.00 -11.53
C GLN A 12 -18.04 -17.60 -11.67
N GLU A 13 -18.89 -16.58 -11.78
CA GLU A 13 -18.48 -15.17 -11.83
C GLU A 13 -17.70 -14.76 -10.57
N TRP A 14 -18.16 -15.14 -9.39
CA TRP A 14 -17.51 -14.80 -8.12
C TRP A 14 -16.19 -15.55 -7.94
N VAL A 15 -16.14 -16.79 -8.43
CA VAL A 15 -14.90 -17.59 -8.50
C VAL A 15 -13.87 -16.91 -9.40
N LEU A 16 -14.26 -16.45 -10.58
CA LEU A 16 -13.38 -15.73 -11.50
C LEU A 16 -12.88 -14.41 -10.89
N MET A 17 -13.76 -13.63 -10.26
CA MET A 17 -13.37 -12.40 -9.55
C MET A 17 -12.35 -12.71 -8.44
N TYR A 18 -12.58 -13.76 -7.65
CA TYR A 18 -11.68 -14.17 -6.58
C TYR A 18 -10.31 -14.61 -7.11
N ARG A 19 -10.27 -15.45 -8.16
CA ARG A 19 -9.03 -15.88 -8.85
C ARG A 19 -8.24 -14.70 -9.41
N ARG A 20 -8.90 -13.60 -9.76
CA ARG A 20 -8.28 -12.33 -10.20
C ARG A 20 -7.79 -11.45 -9.06
N GLY A 21 -7.83 -11.92 -7.81
CA GLY A 21 -7.28 -11.24 -6.65
C GLY A 21 -8.26 -10.31 -5.92
N LEU A 22 -9.55 -10.29 -6.29
CA LEU A 22 -10.55 -9.53 -5.54
C LEU A 22 -10.86 -10.25 -4.22
N SER A 23 -10.98 -9.47 -3.15
CA SER A 23 -11.35 -10.00 -1.84
C SER A 23 -12.84 -10.32 -1.77
N ARG A 24 -13.23 -11.21 -0.85
CA ARG A 24 -14.65 -11.53 -0.57
C ARG A 24 -15.51 -10.30 -0.30
N GLY A 25 -14.96 -9.29 0.38
CA GLY A 25 -15.68 -8.05 0.70
C GLY A 25 -15.90 -7.23 -0.57
N HIS A 26 -14.86 -7.08 -1.38
CA HIS A 26 -14.96 -6.34 -2.64
C HIS A 26 -15.94 -7.00 -3.63
N ILE A 27 -15.97 -8.34 -3.70
CA ILE A 27 -16.94 -9.07 -4.52
C ILE A 27 -18.37 -8.82 -4.01
N ALA A 28 -18.59 -8.86 -2.69
CA ALA A 28 -19.88 -8.57 -2.08
C ALA A 28 -20.35 -7.14 -2.42
N ASP A 29 -19.45 -6.15 -2.28
CA ASP A 29 -19.75 -4.75 -2.59
C ASP A 29 -20.11 -4.56 -4.08
N LEU A 30 -19.37 -5.19 -5.01
CA LEU A 30 -19.61 -5.09 -6.45
C LEU A 30 -20.91 -5.76 -6.90
N THR A 31 -21.29 -6.85 -6.24
CA THR A 31 -22.43 -7.68 -6.64
C THR A 31 -23.70 -7.37 -5.85
N GLY A 32 -23.61 -6.56 -4.79
CA GLY A 32 -24.70 -6.33 -3.84
C GLY A 32 -25.10 -7.56 -3.02
N ALA A 33 -24.28 -8.62 -3.05
CA ALA A 33 -24.54 -9.87 -2.32
C ALA A 33 -24.02 -9.78 -0.88
N ALA A 34 -24.60 -10.55 0.03
CA ALA A 34 -24.11 -10.63 1.40
C ALA A 34 -22.70 -11.28 1.45
N PRO A 35 -21.73 -10.75 2.22
CA PRO A 35 -20.38 -11.32 2.32
C PRO A 35 -20.35 -12.78 2.77
N ALA A 36 -21.31 -13.20 3.61
CA ALA A 36 -21.46 -14.58 4.05
C ALA A 36 -21.84 -15.52 2.89
N THR A 37 -22.75 -15.08 2.01
CA THR A 37 -23.15 -15.81 0.81
C THR A 37 -21.97 -15.97 -0.15
N VAL A 38 -21.22 -14.90 -0.40
CA VAL A 38 -19.98 -14.97 -1.20
C VAL A 38 -18.99 -15.96 -0.60
N GLY A 39 -18.78 -15.90 0.73
CA GLY A 39 -17.90 -16.82 1.44
C GLY A 39 -18.31 -18.29 1.30
N TYR A 40 -19.60 -18.60 1.38
CA TYR A 40 -20.12 -19.95 1.19
C TYR A 40 -19.85 -20.49 -0.23
N HIS A 41 -20.10 -19.68 -1.26
CA HIS A 41 -19.85 -20.09 -2.64
C HIS A 41 -18.36 -20.28 -2.93
N LEU A 42 -17.49 -19.41 -2.42
CA LEU A 42 -16.04 -19.59 -2.53
C LEU A 42 -15.56 -20.82 -1.74
N GLY A 43 -16.20 -21.14 -0.61
CA GLY A 43 -15.92 -22.35 0.16
C GLY A 43 -16.20 -23.62 -0.64
N LEU A 44 -17.39 -23.73 -1.24
CA LEU A 44 -17.73 -24.83 -2.15
C LEU A 44 -16.76 -24.92 -3.33
N ALA A 45 -16.39 -23.78 -3.90
CA ALA A 45 -15.47 -23.74 -5.03
C ALA A 45 -14.05 -24.19 -4.65
N ARG A 46 -13.58 -23.88 -3.44
CA ARG A 46 -12.31 -24.37 -2.89
C ARG A 46 -12.31 -25.88 -2.65
N THR A 47 -13.44 -26.45 -2.24
CA THR A 47 -13.60 -27.91 -2.12
C THR A 47 -13.50 -28.60 -3.47
N GLN A 48 -14.02 -27.98 -4.54
CA GLN A 48 -13.96 -28.51 -5.90
C GLN A 48 -12.57 -28.33 -6.55
N ASP A 49 -11.92 -27.20 -6.30
CA ASP A 49 -10.62 -26.84 -6.87
C ASP A 49 -9.74 -26.15 -5.82
N PRO A 50 -8.82 -26.90 -5.18
CA PRO A 50 -7.88 -26.34 -4.22
C PRO A 50 -6.91 -25.32 -4.82
N GLY A 51 -6.64 -25.37 -6.13
CA GLY A 51 -5.69 -24.49 -6.84
C GLY A 51 -6.14 -23.04 -6.95
N MET A 52 -7.45 -22.81 -6.80
CA MET A 52 -8.08 -21.48 -6.81
C MET A 52 -7.46 -20.50 -5.80
N GLN A 53 -7.03 -21.00 -4.64
CA GLN A 53 -6.43 -20.15 -3.60
C GLN A 53 -5.07 -19.62 -4.04
N SER A 54 -4.23 -20.47 -4.64
CA SER A 54 -2.91 -20.08 -5.14
C SER A 54 -3.00 -19.04 -6.25
N GLU A 55 -4.00 -19.15 -7.12
CA GLU A 55 -4.27 -18.15 -8.17
C GLU A 55 -4.71 -16.81 -7.59
N HIS A 56 -5.63 -16.82 -6.61
CA HIS A 56 -6.00 -15.62 -5.87
C HIS A 56 -4.78 -14.98 -5.24
N ASP A 57 -3.95 -15.75 -4.52
CA ASP A 57 -2.77 -15.23 -3.83
C ASP A 57 -1.74 -14.66 -4.82
N ALA A 58 -1.57 -15.29 -5.98
CA ALA A 58 -0.72 -14.78 -7.05
C ALA A 58 -1.25 -13.48 -7.67
N ALA A 59 -2.56 -13.37 -7.87
CA ALA A 59 -3.19 -12.18 -8.45
C ALA A 59 -3.33 -11.03 -7.44
N ALA A 60 -3.59 -11.34 -6.17
CA ALA A 60 -3.68 -10.39 -5.07
C ALA A 60 -2.30 -9.82 -4.66
N ARG A 61 -1.20 -10.41 -5.13
CA ARG A 61 0.17 -9.94 -4.88
C ARG A 61 0.48 -8.62 -5.60
N LYS A 62 -0.01 -7.52 -5.04
CA LYS A 62 0.77 -6.29 -4.86
C LYS A 62 0.49 -5.77 -3.46
N PRO A 63 1.50 -5.69 -2.56
CA PRO A 63 1.27 -5.15 -1.23
C PRO A 63 0.76 -3.72 -1.35
N ALA A 64 -0.48 -3.49 -0.92
CA ALA A 64 -1.04 -2.15 -0.85
C ALA A 64 -0.23 -1.32 0.16
N VAL A 65 -0.08 -0.04 -0.14
CA VAL A 65 0.55 0.92 0.79
C VAL A 65 -0.39 1.13 1.98
N THR A 66 -0.06 0.58 3.14
CA THR A 66 -0.84 0.76 4.38
C THR A 66 -0.73 2.18 4.93
N GLY A 67 -1.68 2.61 5.77
CA GLY A 67 -1.61 3.90 6.49
C GLY A 67 -0.31 4.03 7.31
N GLN A 68 -0.04 3.04 8.17
CA GLN A 68 1.18 3.00 8.99
C GLN A 68 2.46 3.03 8.14
N GLY A 69 2.49 2.37 6.99
CA GLY A 69 3.67 2.39 6.14
C GLY A 69 3.89 3.72 5.42
N ARG A 70 2.83 4.52 5.20
CA ARG A 70 2.95 5.93 4.76
C ARG A 70 3.55 6.80 5.85
N GLU A 71 3.09 6.66 7.09
CA GLU A 71 3.64 7.39 8.23
C GLU A 71 5.13 7.08 8.42
N ARG A 72 5.52 5.80 8.35
CA ARG A 72 6.93 5.39 8.45
C ARG A 72 7.79 5.96 7.32
N LEU A 73 7.25 6.04 6.11
CA LEU A 73 7.90 6.69 4.98
C LEU A 73 8.09 8.20 5.25
N GLN A 74 7.08 8.89 5.75
CA GLN A 74 7.18 10.32 6.10
C GLN A 74 8.21 10.57 7.20
N GLN A 75 8.19 9.77 8.26
CA GLN A 75 9.17 9.82 9.34
C GLN A 75 10.59 9.57 8.83
N LEU A 76 10.77 8.61 7.92
CA LEU A 76 12.07 8.35 7.31
C LEU A 76 12.55 9.54 6.48
N VAL A 77 11.68 10.12 5.65
CA VAL A 77 12.03 11.30 4.84
C VAL A 77 12.43 12.45 5.75
N ALA A 78 11.63 12.76 6.78
CA ALA A 78 11.93 13.81 7.75
C ALA A 78 13.28 13.58 8.45
N PHE A 79 13.53 12.34 8.92
CA PHE A 79 14.79 11.99 9.56
C PHE A 79 16.00 12.22 8.63
N VAL A 80 15.90 11.82 7.37
CA VAL A 80 16.99 12.00 6.39
C VAL A 80 17.18 13.47 6.02
N GLN A 81 16.12 14.28 5.97
CA GLN A 81 16.24 15.71 5.76
C GLN A 81 16.92 16.42 6.93
N ASP A 82 16.53 16.08 8.16
CA ASP A 82 17.02 16.72 9.38
C ASP A 82 18.47 16.32 9.68
N THR A 83 18.75 15.02 9.67
CA THR A 83 20.05 14.48 10.07
C THR A 83 21.05 14.34 8.93
N GLY A 84 20.58 14.37 7.67
CA GLY A 84 21.41 14.11 6.49
C GLY A 84 21.92 12.67 6.38
N ARG A 85 21.46 11.75 7.25
CA ARG A 85 21.88 10.34 7.29
C ARG A 85 20.67 9.41 7.31
N TYR A 86 20.90 8.14 6.97
CA TYR A 86 19.89 7.10 7.13
C TYR A 86 19.86 6.58 8.59
N PRO A 87 18.69 6.15 9.08
CA PRO A 87 18.55 5.63 10.43
C PRO A 87 19.35 4.34 10.62
N ALA A 88 19.98 4.20 11.79
CA ALA A 88 20.83 3.07 12.14
C ALA A 88 20.15 2.14 13.14
N ARG A 89 20.30 0.83 12.96
CA ARG A 89 19.76 -0.18 13.89
C ARG A 89 20.46 -0.21 15.25
N GLY A 90 21.68 0.31 15.33
CA GLY A 90 22.44 0.44 16.58
C GLY A 90 22.18 1.74 17.35
N SER A 91 21.23 2.57 16.92
CA SER A 91 20.91 3.81 17.64
C SER A 91 20.31 3.51 19.01
N VAL A 92 20.57 4.40 19.97
CA VAL A 92 19.94 4.36 21.30
C VAL A 92 18.46 4.69 21.22
N ASP A 93 18.04 5.45 20.21
CA ASP A 93 16.64 5.83 20.01
C ASP A 93 15.81 4.67 19.41
N VAL A 94 14.72 4.34 20.10
CA VAL A 94 13.75 3.32 19.67
C VAL A 94 13.10 3.71 18.34
N SER A 95 12.82 4.99 18.13
CA SER A 95 12.18 5.49 16.91
C SER A 95 13.11 5.33 15.71
N GLU A 96 14.38 5.74 15.84
CA GLU A 96 15.41 5.51 14.82
C GLU A 96 15.59 4.02 14.50
N ARG A 97 15.70 3.15 15.52
CA ARG A 97 15.82 1.70 15.30
C ARG A 97 14.63 1.12 14.53
N THR A 98 13.43 1.59 14.85
CA THR A 98 12.21 1.18 14.15
C THR A 98 12.22 1.59 12.69
N LEU A 99 12.64 2.82 12.39
CA LEU A 99 12.78 3.31 11.01
C LEU A 99 13.86 2.55 10.25
N ALA A 100 14.98 2.24 10.89
CA ALA A 100 16.06 1.44 10.30
C ALA A 100 15.60 0.02 9.95
N ALA A 101 14.84 -0.63 10.84
CA ALA A 101 14.25 -1.94 10.58
C ALA A 101 13.21 -1.90 9.44
N TRP A 102 12.36 -0.87 9.42
CA TRP A 102 11.38 -0.65 8.37
C TRP A 102 12.06 -0.45 7.01
N LEU A 103 13.07 0.41 6.93
CA LEU A 103 13.84 0.66 5.70
C LEU A 103 14.54 -0.62 5.21
N GLN A 104 15.12 -1.41 6.11
CA GLN A 104 15.73 -2.69 5.74
C GLN A 104 14.72 -3.63 5.09
N ARG A 105 13.51 -3.72 5.65
CA ARG A 105 12.44 -4.54 5.07
C ARG A 105 12.09 -4.08 3.66
N ARG A 106 11.96 -2.76 3.42
CA ARG A 106 11.70 -2.22 2.08
C ARG A 106 12.84 -2.47 1.10
N ARG A 107 14.10 -2.47 1.56
CA ARG A 107 15.26 -2.87 0.74
C ARG A 107 15.19 -4.33 0.31
N ARG A 108 14.84 -5.24 1.24
CA ARG A 108 14.64 -6.67 0.93
C ARG A 108 13.53 -6.86 -0.09
N GLU A 109 12.36 -6.28 0.17
CA GLU A 109 11.24 -6.33 -0.79
C GLU A 109 11.59 -5.74 -2.16
N ALA A 110 12.46 -4.72 -2.21
CA ALA A 110 12.93 -4.15 -3.48
C ALA A 110 13.84 -5.12 -4.24
N ALA A 111 14.73 -5.81 -3.53
CA ALA A 111 15.61 -6.84 -4.08
C ALA A 111 14.81 -8.07 -4.54
N ASP A 112 13.79 -8.47 -3.77
CA ASP A 112 12.90 -9.58 -4.08
C ASP A 112 11.85 -9.24 -5.16
N GLY A 113 11.82 -7.98 -5.64
CA GLY A 113 10.84 -7.51 -6.62
C GLY A 113 9.41 -7.35 -6.09
N THR A 114 9.17 -7.60 -4.80
CA THR A 114 7.85 -7.57 -4.16
C THR A 114 7.46 -6.20 -3.61
N LEU A 115 8.36 -5.21 -3.63
CA LEU A 115 8.07 -3.87 -3.13
C LEU A 115 6.95 -3.20 -3.93
N ALA A 116 5.95 -2.69 -3.20
CA ALA A 116 4.84 -1.91 -3.76
C ALA A 116 5.35 -0.77 -4.67
N PRO A 117 4.79 -0.59 -5.88
CA PRO A 117 5.22 0.47 -6.78
C PRO A 117 5.21 1.88 -6.16
N ALA A 118 4.21 2.17 -5.33
CA ALA A 118 4.11 3.45 -4.64
C ALA A 118 5.24 3.68 -3.62
N TYR A 119 5.64 2.66 -2.84
CA TYR A 119 6.84 2.79 -1.99
C TYR A 119 8.11 2.95 -2.80
N ARG A 120 8.23 2.23 -3.93
CA ARG A 120 9.39 2.32 -4.82
C ARG A 120 9.56 3.74 -5.38
N GLN A 121 8.47 4.36 -5.82
CA GLN A 121 8.46 5.74 -6.34
C GLN A 121 8.83 6.74 -5.24
N ALA A 122 8.21 6.63 -4.06
CA ALA A 122 8.47 7.58 -2.98
C ALA A 122 9.91 7.47 -2.43
N LEU A 123 10.42 6.25 -2.25
CA LEU A 123 11.80 6.04 -1.79
C LEU A 123 12.83 6.46 -2.85
N ALA A 124 12.49 6.43 -4.15
CA ALA A 124 13.41 6.87 -5.21
C ALA A 124 13.83 8.35 -5.09
N VAL A 125 13.08 9.18 -4.36
CA VAL A 125 13.47 10.56 -4.05
C VAL A 125 14.68 10.62 -3.12
N LEU A 126 14.86 9.61 -2.26
CA LEU A 126 16.00 9.51 -1.35
C LEU A 126 17.20 8.88 -2.07
N SER A 127 18.22 9.69 -2.39
CA SER A 127 19.42 9.19 -3.07
C SER A 127 20.14 8.11 -2.25
N GLY A 128 20.48 6.98 -2.88
CA GLY A 128 21.24 5.90 -2.23
C GLY A 128 20.44 5.02 -1.27
N TRP A 129 19.11 5.15 -1.20
CA TRP A 129 18.29 4.39 -0.24
C TRP A 129 18.39 2.87 -0.40
N ARG A 130 18.76 2.34 -1.56
CA ARG A 130 18.90 0.90 -1.84
C ARG A 130 20.23 0.30 -1.39
N GLY A 131 21.27 1.13 -1.21
CA GLY A 131 22.62 0.66 -0.89
C GLY A 131 22.85 0.39 0.60
N THR A 132 23.99 -0.24 0.91
CA THR A 132 24.63 -0.22 2.24
C THR A 132 24.66 1.22 2.76
N PRO A 133 24.55 1.48 4.08
CA PRO A 133 24.59 2.84 4.60
C PRO A 133 25.93 3.47 4.23
N ILE A 134 25.97 4.18 3.12
CA ILE A 134 27.08 5.05 2.80
C ILE A 134 26.97 6.14 3.86
N ARG A 135 28.01 6.27 4.70
CA ARG A 135 28.20 7.47 5.51
C ARG A 135 28.27 8.62 4.51
N MET A 136 27.16 9.30 4.26
CA MET A 136 27.17 10.49 3.41
C MET A 136 28.00 11.54 4.11
N ASP A 137 29.05 12.01 3.44
CA ASP A 137 29.83 13.15 3.90
C ASP A 137 28.90 14.37 4.00
N PRO A 138 28.73 14.99 5.18
CA PRO A 138 27.85 16.15 5.37
C PRO A 138 28.22 17.35 4.47
N ARG A 139 29.42 17.36 3.87
CA ARG A 139 29.89 18.39 2.93
C ARG A 139 29.44 18.16 1.48
N ARG A 140 28.95 16.97 1.13
CA ARG A 140 28.34 16.64 -0.18
C ARG A 140 26.84 16.97 -0.22
N ARG A 141 26.44 18.10 0.36
CA ARG A 141 25.06 18.63 0.20
C ARG A 141 24.80 18.94 -1.26
N ARG A 142 23.89 18.20 -1.90
CA ARG A 142 23.12 18.72 -3.04
C ARG A 142 21.66 18.76 -2.61
N PRO A 143 21.01 19.94 -2.55
CA PRO A 143 19.59 19.99 -2.30
C PRO A 143 18.85 19.53 -3.56
N ARG A 144 18.35 18.31 -3.58
CA ARG A 144 17.36 17.84 -4.57
C ARG A 144 16.27 16.99 -3.91
N ALA A 145 15.74 17.44 -2.78
CA ALA A 145 14.65 16.76 -2.09
C ALA A 145 13.49 17.68 -1.67
N ALA A 146 13.32 18.84 -2.32
CA ALA A 146 12.08 19.61 -2.22
C ALA A 146 10.85 18.85 -2.77
N ALA A 147 11.07 17.77 -3.53
CA ALA A 147 10.01 16.95 -4.10
C ALA A 147 9.37 15.96 -3.12
N ALA A 148 10.07 15.37 -2.13
CA ALA A 148 9.46 14.31 -1.31
C ALA A 148 8.29 14.84 -0.46
N SER A 149 8.45 16.01 0.15
CA SER A 149 7.42 16.66 0.98
C SER A 149 6.32 17.32 0.13
N ALA A 150 6.69 17.89 -1.03
CA ALA A 150 5.74 18.49 -1.96
C ALA A 150 4.86 17.45 -2.68
N TRP A 151 5.39 16.24 -2.95
CA TRP A 151 4.61 15.11 -3.47
C TRP A 151 3.66 14.52 -2.43
N CYS A 152 3.89 14.72 -1.12
CA CYS A 152 2.95 14.32 -0.06
C CYS A 152 1.75 15.27 0.10
N LEU A 153 1.74 16.44 -0.56
CA LEU A 153 0.68 17.44 -0.46
C LEU A 153 -0.03 17.75 -1.80
N SER A 154 0.45 17.23 -2.94
CA SER A 154 -0.20 17.47 -4.23
C SER A 154 -1.32 16.46 -4.52
N ARG A 155 -2.51 16.71 -3.95
CA ARG A 155 -3.84 16.67 -4.61
C ARG A 155 -4.29 15.48 -5.50
N SER A 156 -3.55 14.38 -5.66
CA SER A 156 -3.92 13.24 -6.51
C SER A 156 -4.25 11.95 -5.73
N TRP A 157 -4.46 12.04 -4.42
CA TRP A 157 -4.71 10.89 -3.54
C TRP A 157 -6.02 11.00 -2.74
N CYS A 158 -6.92 11.92 -3.11
CA CYS A 158 -8.30 11.99 -2.62
C CYS A 158 -9.28 11.77 -3.79
N ASP A 159 -9.40 10.51 -4.24
CA ASP A 159 -10.58 10.04 -4.95
C ASP A 159 -10.92 8.68 -4.33
N SER A 160 -11.40 8.63 -3.09
CA SER A 160 -12.85 8.59 -2.84
C SER A 160 -13.14 8.96 -1.38
N ALA A 161 -13.35 10.24 -1.08
CA ALA A 161 -14.12 10.70 0.08
C ALA A 161 -14.29 12.23 0.01
N ARG A 162 -15.47 12.64 -0.47
CA ARG A 162 -16.16 13.95 -0.40
C ARG A 162 -15.36 15.21 0.06
N PRO A 163 -15.39 16.31 -0.70
CA PRO A 163 -14.69 17.54 -0.33
C PRO A 163 -15.40 18.29 0.82
N CYS A 164 -14.64 18.60 1.88
CA CYS A 164 -15.02 19.57 2.91
C CYS A 164 -14.96 20.99 2.34
N MET A 165 -16.07 21.73 2.44
CA MET A 165 -16.16 23.17 2.17
C MET A 165 -15.51 23.98 3.31
N PRO A 166 -14.88 25.14 3.03
CA PRO A 166 -14.25 25.97 4.05
C PRO A 166 -15.29 26.78 4.85
N VAL A 167 -15.15 26.77 6.18
CA VAL A 167 -15.90 27.67 7.06
C VAL A 167 -15.31 29.07 6.95
N ARG A 168 -16.16 30.04 6.63
CA ARG A 168 -15.86 31.46 6.41
C ARG A 168 -15.63 32.13 7.77
N ALA A 169 -14.48 32.79 7.94
CA ALA A 169 -14.22 33.62 9.12
C ALA A 169 -15.15 34.85 9.12
N PRO A 170 -15.73 35.26 10.27
CA PRO A 170 -16.44 36.52 10.35
C PRO A 170 -15.46 37.69 10.46
N ASN A 171 -15.67 38.65 9.56
CA ASN A 171 -15.12 39.99 9.58
C ASN A 171 -16.09 40.90 10.34
N THR A 172 -15.58 41.66 11.31
CA THR A 172 -16.20 42.84 11.94
C THR A 172 -15.18 43.39 12.93
N ALA A 173 -14.92 44.68 13.08
CA ALA A 173 -15.21 45.91 12.35
C ALA A 173 -14.29 46.97 12.98
#